data_AF-A0A842YI73-F1
#
_entry.id   AF-A0A842YI73-F1
#
_cell.length_a   1.000
_cell.length_b   1.000
_cell.length_c   1.000
_cell.angle_alpha   90.00
_cell.angle_beta   90.00
_cell.angle_gamma   90.00
#
_symmetry.space_group_name_H-M   'P 1'
#
loop_
_entity.id
_entity.type
_entity.pdbx_description
1 polymer ?
#
loop_
_entity_poly.entity_id
_entity_poly.type
_entity_poly.pdbx_seq_one_letter_code
_entity_poly.pdbx_strand_id
1 'polypeptide(L)'
;MPHCDQCGTEYKEGDVYCPKCGAQVTKPSGEGYVELATWTQRFISLVIDGIILGIVLSVLNLPGYRMVQGINIKFGIDNVLEFLYFMFMDHYYGQSIGKKVMNLRITKEGGASLSLVDAAIESFGKVFLLPFDFLIGYFMYRDKNQRLFNYLSDTVVIREE
;
A
#
# COMPACT_ATOMS: atom_id res chain seq x y z
N MET A 1 -19.49 27.97 -12.13
CA MET A 1 -20.05 27.78 -10.78
C MET A 1 -20.84 26.48 -10.77
N PRO A 2 -20.50 25.52 -9.91
CA PRO A 2 -21.19 24.23 -9.85
C PRO A 2 -22.59 24.38 -9.22
N HIS A 3 -23.49 23.47 -9.58
CA HIS A 3 -24.90 23.49 -9.19
C HIS A 3 -25.25 22.19 -8.46
N CYS A 4 -26.10 22.27 -7.43
CA CYS A 4 -26.52 21.09 -6.68
C CYS A 4 -27.52 20.22 -7.48
N ASP A 5 -27.23 18.93 -7.64
CA ASP A 5 -28.11 17.98 -8.35
C ASP A 5 -29.49 17.77 -7.69
N GLN A 6 -29.60 18.03 -6.38
CA GLN A 6 -30.84 17.83 -5.62
C GLN A 6 -31.77 19.04 -5.63
N CYS A 7 -31.22 20.26 -5.62
CA CYS A 7 -32.04 21.47 -5.46
C CYS A 7 -31.70 22.60 -6.44
N GLY A 8 -30.78 22.37 -7.38
CA GLY A 8 -30.40 23.30 -8.45
C GLY A 8 -29.74 24.60 -7.97
N THR A 9 -29.37 24.70 -6.70
CA THR A 9 -28.78 25.91 -6.13
C THR A 9 -27.29 25.97 -6.43
N GLU A 10 -26.81 27.14 -6.84
CA GLU A 10 -25.39 27.42 -7.02
C GLU A 10 -24.67 27.40 -5.66
N TYR A 11 -23.50 26.78 -5.64
CA TYR A 11 -22.65 26.72 -4.45
C TYR A 11 -21.22 27.11 -4.81
N LYS A 12 -20.42 27.45 -3.80
CA LYS A 12 -19.02 27.84 -4.01
C LYS A 12 -18.16 26.59 -4.13
N GLU A 13 -17.17 26.62 -5.02
CA GLU A 13 -16.15 25.57 -5.09
C GLU A 13 -15.44 25.50 -3.73
N GLY A 14 -15.67 24.40 -2.99
CA GLY A 14 -15.21 24.19 -1.61
C GLY A 14 -16.31 23.85 -0.60
N ASP A 15 -17.59 24.08 -0.92
CA ASP A 15 -18.69 23.73 -0.01
C ASP A 15 -18.90 22.19 0.05
N VAL A 16 -18.83 21.59 1.24
CA VAL A 16 -19.06 20.14 1.43
C VAL A 16 -20.56 19.79 1.34
N TYR A 17 -21.41 20.71 1.82
CA TYR A 17 -22.86 20.56 1.85
C TYR A 17 -23.51 21.75 1.15
N CYS A 18 -24.62 21.48 0.45
CA CYS A 18 -25.42 22.53 -0.15
C CYS A 18 -26.01 23.43 0.95
N PRO A 19 -25.82 24.76 0.88
CA PRO A 19 -26.32 25.69 1.89
C PRO A 19 -27.85 25.74 1.99
N LYS A 20 -28.56 25.26 0.96
CA LYS A 20 -30.02 25.31 0.89
C LYS A 20 -30.69 24.02 1.34
N CYS A 21 -30.28 22.87 0.80
CA CYS A 21 -30.95 21.59 1.04
C CYS A 21 -30.14 20.62 1.91
N GLY A 22 -28.89 20.95 2.24
CA GLY A 22 -28.01 20.08 3.03
C GLY A 22 -27.49 18.85 2.28
N ALA A 23 -27.78 18.67 0.99
CA ALA A 23 -27.22 17.58 0.19
C ALA A 23 -25.69 17.71 0.12
N GLN A 24 -24.97 16.59 0.21
CA GLN A 24 -23.52 16.58 0.03
C GLN A 24 -23.21 16.84 -1.46
N VAL A 25 -22.65 18.00 -1.77
CA VAL A 25 -22.38 18.45 -3.15
C VAL A 25 -20.93 18.24 -3.57
N THR A 26 -20.04 18.12 -2.59
CA THR A 26 -18.64 17.80 -2.81
C THR A 26 -18.36 16.58 -1.94
N LYS A 27 -17.94 15.46 -2.55
CA LYS A 27 -17.25 14.42 -1.76
C LYS A 27 -16.10 15.12 -1.10
N PRO A 28 -15.93 15.02 0.22
CA PRO A 28 -14.99 15.85 0.89
C PRO A 28 -13.60 15.47 0.33
N SER A 29 -13.05 16.38 -0.46
CA SER A 29 -11.78 16.27 -1.19
C SER A 29 -10.87 17.40 -0.71
N GLY A 30 -10.94 17.69 0.58
CA GLY A 30 -9.98 18.53 1.27
C GLY A 30 -8.60 17.87 1.27
N GLU A 31 -7.59 18.69 1.47
CA GLU A 31 -6.15 18.38 1.57
C GLU A 31 -5.77 17.43 2.73
N GLY A 32 -6.60 16.42 3.01
CA GLY A 32 -6.47 15.48 4.13
C GLY A 32 -7.33 14.21 4.00
N TYR A 33 -8.06 13.99 2.90
CA TYR A 33 -8.70 12.70 2.65
C TYR A 33 -7.70 11.78 1.95
N VAL A 34 -6.97 11.04 2.78
CA VAL A 34 -5.98 10.09 2.31
C VAL A 34 -6.70 8.82 1.85
N GLU A 35 -6.79 8.60 0.54
CA GLU A 35 -7.37 7.36 -0.01
C GLU A 35 -6.48 6.18 0.38
N LEU A 36 -7.04 5.25 1.17
CA LEU A 36 -6.34 4.01 1.52
C LEU A 36 -6.27 3.10 0.31
N ALA A 37 -5.07 2.60 0.02
CA ALA A 37 -4.85 1.68 -1.07
C ALA A 37 -5.66 0.40 -0.86
N THR A 38 -6.44 0.02 -1.87
CA THR A 38 -7.24 -1.21 -1.86
C THR A 38 -6.35 -2.44 -1.79
N TRP A 39 -6.91 -3.54 -1.30
CA TRP A 39 -6.22 -4.83 -1.25
C TRP A 39 -5.67 -5.27 -2.62
N THR A 40 -6.44 -5.05 -3.69
CA THR A 40 -6.04 -5.39 -5.06
C THR A 40 -4.85 -4.56 -5.53
N GLN A 41 -4.83 -3.25 -5.28
CA GLN A 41 -3.70 -2.39 -5.63
C GLN A 41 -2.42 -2.82 -4.89
N ARG A 42 -2.54 -3.18 -3.61
CA ARG A 42 -1.41 -3.70 -2.83
C ARG A 42 -0.89 -5.02 -3.40
N PHE A 43 -1.78 -5.94 -3.76
CA PHE A 43 -1.40 -7.21 -4.39
C PHE A 43 -0.70 -6.98 -5.74
N ILE A 44 -1.25 -6.12 -6.60
CA ILE A 44 -0.63 -5.78 -7.89
C ILE A 44 0.76 -5.15 -7.69
N SER A 45 0.91 -4.23 -6.73
CA SER A 45 2.20 -3.60 -6.44
C SER A 45 3.27 -4.64 -6.07
N LEU A 46 2.90 -5.66 -5.30
CA LEU A 46 3.81 -6.73 -4.92
C LEU A 46 4.18 -7.63 -6.10
N VAL A 47 3.22 -7.95 -6.97
CA VAL A 47 3.47 -8.73 -8.20
C VAL A 47 4.46 -7.98 -9.10
N ILE A 48 4.31 -6.66 -9.23
CA ILE A 48 5.25 -5.82 -10.00
C ILE A 48 6.65 -5.87 -9.39
N ASP A 49 6.77 -5.72 -8.07
CA ASP A 49 8.06 -5.83 -7.38
C ASP A 49 8.72 -7.19 -7.62
N GLY A 50 7.97 -8.29 -7.53
CA GLY A 50 8.47 -9.63 -7.81
C GLY A 50 8.97 -9.80 -9.26
N ILE A 51 8.24 -9.27 -10.25
CA ILE A 51 8.70 -9.30 -11.65
C ILE A 51 10.00 -8.50 -11.82
N ILE A 52 10.07 -7.29 -11.27
CA ILE A 52 11.23 -6.41 -11.40
C ILE A 52 12.45 -7.02 -10.72
N LEU A 53 12.33 -7.47 -9.47
CA LEU A 53 13.42 -8.13 -8.75
C LEU A 53 13.87 -9.39 -9.50
N GLY A 54 12.95 -10.13 -10.11
CA GLY A 54 13.32 -11.32 -10.87
C GLY A 54 14.08 -11.06 -12.15
N ILE A 55 13.72 -10.02 -12.88
CA ILE A 55 14.49 -9.59 -14.05
C ILE A 55 15.88 -9.13 -13.59
N VAL A 56 15.98 -8.31 -12.53
CA VAL A 56 17.26 -7.80 -12.03
C VAL A 56 18.18 -8.93 -11.58
N LEU A 57 17.68 -9.87 -10.78
CA LEU A 57 18.48 -10.97 -10.24
C LEU A 57 18.87 -12.01 -11.29
N SER A 58 18.00 -12.25 -12.29
CA SER A 58 18.33 -13.14 -13.41
C SER A 58 19.41 -12.57 -14.33
N VAL A 59 19.39 -11.26 -14.62
CA VAL A 59 20.45 -10.58 -15.39
C VAL A 59 21.80 -10.63 -14.67
N LEU A 60 21.79 -10.50 -13.35
CA LEU A 60 23.00 -10.59 -12.51
C LEU A 60 23.56 -12.03 -12.41
N ASN A 61 22.96 -13.01 -13.09
CA ASN A 61 23.36 -14.43 -13.09
C ASN A 61 23.51 -15.02 -11.68
N LEU A 62 22.75 -14.51 -10.71
CA LEU A 62 22.76 -15.03 -9.34
C LEU A 62 21.95 -16.35 -9.31
N PRO A 63 22.57 -17.49 -8.94
CA PRO A 63 21.87 -18.76 -8.86
C PRO A 63 20.91 -18.75 -7.66
N GLY A 64 19.61 -18.54 -7.91
CA GLY A 64 18.61 -18.57 -6.83
C GLY A 64 17.22 -18.06 -7.20
N TYR A 65 17.14 -17.06 -8.08
CA TYR A 65 15.85 -16.43 -8.38
C TYR A 65 15.03 -17.23 -9.42
N ARG A 66 14.23 -18.19 -8.97
CA ARG A 66 13.21 -18.84 -9.80
C ARG A 66 11.92 -18.03 -9.75
N MET A 67 11.50 -17.57 -10.92
CA MET A 67 10.40 -16.66 -11.29
C MET A 67 8.98 -17.06 -10.82
N VAL A 68 8.83 -17.94 -9.84
CA VAL A 68 7.53 -18.34 -9.29
C VAL A 68 7.62 -18.30 -7.77
N GLN A 69 7.13 -17.23 -7.16
CA GLN A 69 6.84 -17.20 -5.73
C GLN A 69 5.60 -18.05 -5.44
N GLY A 70 5.80 -19.36 -5.45
CA GLY A 70 4.88 -20.35 -4.92
C GLY A 70 5.50 -20.97 -3.68
N ILE A 71 4.88 -20.69 -2.52
CA ILE A 71 5.08 -21.30 -1.18
C ILE A 71 6.36 -22.14 -1.09
N ASN A 72 7.52 -21.48 -1.07
CA ASN A 72 8.79 -22.12 -0.74
C ASN A 72 9.34 -21.39 0.48
N ILE A 73 9.02 -21.90 1.67
CA ILE A 73 9.69 -21.54 2.93
C ILE A 73 11.10 -22.15 2.89
N LYS A 74 11.91 -21.78 1.91
CA LYS A 74 13.33 -22.06 1.89
C LYS A 74 14.00 -20.78 2.37
N PHE A 75 14.61 -20.80 3.55
CA PHE A 75 15.48 -19.71 3.99
C PHE A 75 16.74 -19.67 3.12
N GLY A 76 16.58 -19.21 1.88
CA GLY A 76 17.64 -18.99 0.91
C GLY A 76 18.13 -17.55 0.95
N ILE A 77 19.31 -17.32 0.39
CA ILE A 77 19.91 -15.99 0.24
C ILE A 77 18.94 -15.03 -0.49
N ASP A 78 18.16 -15.54 -1.44
CA ASP A 78 17.18 -14.76 -2.20
C ASP A 78 16.13 -14.10 -1.29
N ASN A 79 15.58 -14.83 -0.32
CA ASN A 79 14.58 -14.29 0.62
C ASN A 79 15.20 -13.24 1.56
N VAL A 80 16.47 -13.40 1.93
CA VAL A 80 17.18 -12.40 2.73
C VAL A 80 17.39 -11.12 1.92
N LEU A 81 17.80 -11.24 0.65
CA LEU A 81 17.98 -10.09 -0.24
C LEU A 81 16.66 -9.36 -0.49
N GLU A 82 15.59 -10.09 -0.75
CA GLU A 82 14.26 -9.52 -0.97
C GLU A 82 13.71 -8.86 0.29
N PHE A 83 13.91 -9.49 1.46
CA PHE A 83 13.56 -8.90 2.75
C PHE A 83 14.31 -7.59 3.00
N LEU A 84 15.62 -7.56 2.75
CA LEU A 84 16.43 -6.34 2.89
C LEU A 84 16.00 -5.27 1.89
N TYR A 85 15.72 -5.66 0.64
CA TYR A 85 15.18 -4.74 -0.37
C TYR A 85 13.91 -4.05 0.12
N PHE A 86 12.90 -4.81 0.54
CA PHE A 86 11.64 -4.23 1.01
C PHE A 86 11.84 -3.41 2.28
N MET A 87 12.65 -3.88 3.23
CA MET A 87 12.89 -3.17 4.49
C MET A 87 13.51 -1.80 4.25
N PHE A 88 14.58 -1.73 3.45
CA PHE A 88 15.26 -0.46 3.18
C PHE A 88 14.41 0.46 2.32
N MET A 89 13.71 -0.07 1.31
CA MET A 89 12.83 0.75 0.47
C MET A 89 11.67 1.34 1.27
N ASP A 90 11.04 0.56 2.14
CA ASP A 90 9.95 1.02 2.99
C ASP A 90 10.44 1.96 4.10
N HIS A 91 11.65 1.78 4.64
CA HIS A 91 12.22 2.68 5.64
C HIS A 91 12.64 4.04 5.06
N TYR A 92 13.41 4.06 3.97
CA TYR A 92 13.98 5.28 3.43
C TYR A 92 13.04 6.06 2.53
N TYR A 93 12.28 5.35 1.68
CA TYR A 93 11.42 5.98 0.68
C TYR A 93 9.93 5.85 1.00
N GLY A 94 9.55 5.00 1.96
CA GLY A 94 8.15 4.65 2.20
C GLY A 94 7.50 3.95 1.01
N GLN A 95 8.29 3.47 0.03
CA GLN A 95 7.79 2.95 -1.24
C GLN A 95 8.80 1.98 -1.86
N SER A 96 8.32 0.80 -2.27
CA SER A 96 9.00 -0.08 -3.21
C SER A 96 8.78 0.39 -4.66
N ILE A 97 9.43 -0.25 -5.62
CA ILE A 97 9.31 0.14 -7.03
C ILE A 97 7.88 -0.11 -7.53
N GLY A 98 7.30 -1.26 -7.22
CA GLY A 98 5.93 -1.61 -7.58
C GLY A 98 4.90 -0.69 -6.93
N LYS A 99 5.15 -0.25 -5.68
CA LYS A 99 4.33 0.79 -5.04
C LYS A 99 4.43 2.12 -5.79
N LYS A 100 5.63 2.54 -6.21
CA LYS A 100 5.79 3.76 -7.03
C LYS A 100 5.02 3.66 -8.35
N VAL A 101 5.07 2.51 -9.04
CA VAL A 101 4.30 2.31 -10.29
C VAL A 101 2.80 2.44 -10.06
N MET A 102 2.32 2.05 -8.88
CA MET A 102 0.91 2.10 -8.50
C MET A 102 0.52 3.40 -7.77
N ASN A 103 1.43 4.38 -7.67
CA ASN A 103 1.29 5.59 -6.87
C ASN A 103 0.83 5.30 -5.42
N LEU A 104 1.48 4.33 -4.77
CA LEU A 104 1.18 3.93 -3.40
C LEU A 104 2.34 4.31 -2.48
N ARG A 105 2.04 4.66 -1.24
CA ARG A 105 3.02 4.94 -0.20
C ARG A 105 2.65 4.29 1.12
N ILE A 106 3.63 3.70 1.80
CA ILE A 106 3.48 3.27 3.19
C ILE A 106 3.90 4.39 4.13
N THR A 107 3.08 4.65 5.14
CA THR A 107 3.32 5.65 6.17
C THR A 107 2.72 5.18 7.50
N LYS A 108 3.10 5.79 8.62
CA LYS A 108 2.39 5.55 9.89
C LYS A 108 0.99 6.16 9.84
N GLU A 109 0.09 5.72 10.70
CA GLU A 109 -1.25 6.31 10.82
C GLU A 109 -1.24 7.84 11.01
N GLY A 110 -0.18 8.39 11.62
CA GLY A 110 0.04 9.83 11.77
C GLY A 110 0.86 10.52 10.66
N GLY A 111 1.14 9.85 9.55
CA GLY A 111 1.91 10.41 8.42
C GLY A 111 3.44 10.42 8.59
N ALA A 112 3.95 9.93 9.73
CA ALA A 112 5.38 9.82 9.99
C ALA A 112 6.05 8.72 9.15
N SER A 113 7.36 8.84 8.92
CA SER A 113 8.14 7.79 8.28
C SER A 113 8.20 6.52 9.15
N LEU A 114 8.41 5.38 8.49
CA LEU A 114 8.51 4.09 9.17
C LEU A 114 9.83 4.01 9.93
N SER A 115 9.79 3.50 11.16
CA SER A 115 11.03 3.09 11.82
C SER A 115 11.60 1.85 11.14
N LEU A 116 12.88 1.58 11.35
CA LEU A 116 13.54 0.41 10.76
C LEU A 116 12.91 -0.90 11.27
N VAL A 117 12.41 -0.92 12.51
CA VAL A 117 11.69 -2.06 13.10
C VAL A 117 10.32 -2.25 12.44
N ASP A 118 9.57 -1.16 12.24
CA ASP A 118 8.25 -1.22 11.58
C ASP A 118 8.40 -1.75 10.14
N ALA A 119 9.40 -1.23 9.41
CA ALA A 119 9.72 -1.68 8.06
C ALA A 119 10.18 -3.15 8.03
N ALA A 120 10.89 -3.61 9.07
CA ALA A 120 11.29 -5.01 9.20
C ALA A 120 10.08 -5.94 9.41
N ILE A 121 9.17 -5.59 10.33
CA ILE A 121 7.94 -6.36 10.59
C ILE A 121 7.09 -6.44 9.31
N GLU A 122 6.91 -5.31 8.64
CA GLU A 122 6.22 -5.21 7.36
C GLU A 122 6.83 -6.09 6.26
N SER A 123 8.16 -6.06 6.13
CA SER A 123 8.89 -6.82 5.12
C SER A 123 8.92 -8.31 5.45
N PHE A 124 8.92 -8.66 6.73
CA PHE A 124 8.85 -10.03 7.18
C PHE A 124 7.52 -10.69 6.77
N GLY A 125 6.41 -9.98 6.99
CA GLY A 125 5.09 -10.41 6.55
C GLY A 125 5.01 -10.62 5.04
N LYS A 126 5.60 -9.72 4.25
CA LYS A 126 5.63 -9.79 2.78
C LYS A 126 6.44 -10.97 2.25
N VAL A 127 7.60 -11.25 2.82
CA VAL A 127 8.53 -12.23 2.23
C VAL A 127 8.27 -13.63 2.75
N PHE A 128 8.06 -13.79 4.06
CA PHE A 128 8.01 -15.12 4.67
C PHE A 128 6.59 -15.63 4.88
N LEU A 129 5.62 -14.73 5.09
CA LEU A 129 4.28 -15.07 5.53
C LEU A 129 3.20 -14.53 4.61
N LEU A 130 3.54 -14.23 3.36
CA LEU A 130 2.65 -13.56 2.41
C LEU A 130 1.22 -14.15 2.34
N PRO A 131 1.02 -15.46 2.10
CA PRO A 131 -0.33 -16.00 2.01
C PRO A 131 -1.10 -15.86 3.33
N PHE A 132 -0.42 -15.99 4.46
CA PHE A 132 -1.03 -15.83 5.78
C PHE A 132 -1.33 -14.35 6.11
N ASP A 133 -0.41 -13.44 5.78
CA ASP A 133 -0.59 -11.99 5.92
C ASP A 133 -1.81 -11.51 5.13
N PHE A 134 -1.94 -11.99 3.88
CA PHE A 134 -3.06 -11.69 3.02
C PHE A 134 -4.38 -12.32 3.50
N LEU A 135 -4.37 -13.60 3.90
CA LEU A 135 -5.57 -14.31 4.37
C LEU A 135 -6.09 -13.69 5.68
N ILE A 136 -5.22 -13.51 6.67
CA ILE A 136 -5.60 -12.97 7.97
C ILE A 136 -6.02 -11.50 7.83
N GLY A 137 -5.29 -10.70 7.04
CA GLY A 137 -5.67 -9.33 6.69
C GLY A 137 -7.07 -9.24 6.09
N TYR A 138 -7.37 -10.11 5.12
CA TYR A 138 -8.67 -10.13 4.45
C TYR A 138 -9.82 -10.57 5.37
N PHE A 139 -9.62 -11.51 6.30
CA PHE A 139 -10.68 -11.96 7.19
C PHE A 139 -10.87 -11.05 8.42
N MET A 140 -9.80 -10.54 9.02
CA MET A 140 -9.88 -9.76 10.26
C MET A 140 -9.94 -8.24 10.05
N TYR A 141 -9.37 -7.73 8.96
CA TYR A 141 -9.17 -6.28 8.75
C TYR A 141 -9.73 -5.80 7.40
N ARG A 142 -10.74 -6.50 6.88
CA ARG A 142 -11.38 -6.22 5.59
C ARG A 142 -11.86 -4.78 5.47
N ASP A 143 -12.53 -4.29 6.51
CA ASP A 143 -13.16 -2.95 6.52
C ASP A 143 -12.13 -1.82 6.47
N LYS A 144 -10.88 -2.09 6.88
CA LYS A 144 -9.78 -1.12 6.89
C LYS A 144 -8.84 -1.24 5.69
N ASN A 145 -9.05 -2.22 4.80
CA ASN A 145 -8.13 -2.56 3.71
C ASN A 145 -6.67 -2.74 4.17
N GLN A 146 -6.45 -3.21 5.41
CA GLN A 146 -5.13 -3.41 6.00
C GLN A 146 -4.74 -4.90 5.98
N ARG A 147 -3.44 -5.18 5.92
CA ARG A 147 -2.87 -6.52 6.10
C ARG A 147 -2.51 -6.75 7.57
N LEU A 148 -2.28 -8.00 7.97
CA LEU A 148 -1.94 -8.34 9.36
C LEU A 148 -0.71 -7.57 9.82
N PHE A 149 0.37 -7.60 9.03
CA PHE A 149 1.62 -6.94 9.43
C PHE A 149 1.53 -5.42 9.38
N ASN A 150 0.59 -4.86 8.59
CA ASN A 150 0.32 -3.41 8.59
C ASN A 150 -0.33 -2.98 9.89
N TYR A 151 -1.25 -3.78 10.40
CA TYR A 151 -1.84 -3.56 11.70
C TYR A 151 -0.81 -3.72 12.84
N LEU A 152 0.07 -4.72 12.76
CA LEU A 152 1.12 -4.94 13.79
C LEU A 152 2.20 -3.85 13.83
N SER A 153 2.36 -3.08 12.76
CA SER A 153 3.38 -2.03 12.64
C SER A 153 2.79 -0.62 12.74
N ASP A 154 1.48 -0.49 13.00
CA ASP A 154 0.73 0.78 12.97
C ASP A 154 0.98 1.57 11.65
N THR A 155 1.00 0.85 10.53
CA THR A 155 1.23 1.40 9.20
C THR A 155 0.01 1.31 8.29
N VAL A 156 -0.12 2.30 7.42
CA VAL A 156 -1.14 2.38 6.38
C VAL A 156 -0.49 2.55 5.02
N VAL A 157 -1.11 1.97 4.00
CA VAL A 157 -0.73 2.23 2.61
C VAL A 157 -1.76 3.14 2.00
N ILE A 158 -1.28 4.27 1.52
CA ILE A 158 -2.06 5.38 1.00
C ILE A 158 -1.78 5.51 -0.49
N ARG A 159 -2.73 6.08 -1.22
CA ARG A 159 -2.53 6.45 -2.62
C ARG A 159 -2.04 7.88 -2.69
N GLU A 160 -0.96 8.11 -3.43
CA GLU A 160 -0.50 9.44 -3.81
C GLU A 160 -1.21 9.81 -5.12
N GLU A 161 -1.82 11.01 -5.18
CA GLU A 161 -2.41 11.56 -6.41
C GLU A 161 -1.34 12.14 -7.34
#